data_AF-A0A6G0X4T9-F1
#
_entry.id   AF-A0A6G0X4T9-F1
#
_cell.length_a   1.000
_cell.length_b   1.000
_cell.length_c   1.000
_cell.angle_alpha   90.00
_cell.angle_beta   90.00
_cell.angle_gamma   90.00
#
_symmetry.space_group_name_H-M   'P 1'
#
loop_
_entity.id
_entity.type
_entity.pdbx_description
1 polymer ?
#
loop_
_entity_poly.entity_id
_entity_poly.type
_entity_poly.pdbx_seq_one_letter_code
_entity_poly.pdbx_strand_id
1 'polypeptide(L)'
;MQPASFEIHFTASNFRPQYQRNNKKGGLKNLRCFPNCCNGVHASSGFCGGSVVVGVRAEHVRGRNQLAIFAEFCSFVDGVPQGHAAMHDVFTMERIQALSNKDIDVHAPWYTGDVLQGSHDEGYIYSINTFKRGWHYGWTSNRHTSVTQHVLCVYAFELDPATGLWHCICVAPSPPFQLYCRRRAKSRTPLASTSSTADEDEDDDPVKDEYDYDDDGDDPMDHLGNENGSEFLLPPSCVMEIPELADFCDTNE
;
A
#
# COMPACT_ATOMS: atom_id res chain seq x y z
N MET A 1 27.55 24.61 -8.62
CA MET A 1 26.92 23.41 -8.02
C MET A 1 25.66 23.14 -8.82
N GLN A 2 25.52 21.96 -9.41
CA GLN A 2 24.21 21.51 -9.88
C GLN A 2 23.29 21.36 -8.67
N PRO A 3 22.01 21.76 -8.74
CA PRO A 3 21.07 21.47 -7.67
C PRO A 3 21.00 19.95 -7.48
N ALA A 4 20.94 19.50 -6.23
CA ALA A 4 20.72 18.10 -5.92
C ALA A 4 19.43 17.61 -6.60
N SER A 5 19.43 16.38 -7.10
CA SER A 5 18.24 15.75 -7.67
C SER A 5 17.24 15.48 -6.57
N PHE A 6 15.97 15.86 -6.78
CA PHE A 6 14.90 15.60 -5.84
C PHE A 6 14.80 14.10 -5.52
N GLU A 7 14.81 13.77 -4.23
CA GLU A 7 14.74 12.40 -3.73
C GLU A 7 13.66 12.26 -2.65
N ILE A 8 12.92 11.15 -2.72
CA ILE A 8 11.99 10.70 -1.69
C ILE A 8 12.65 9.54 -0.95
N HIS A 9 12.70 9.61 0.37
CA HIS A 9 13.23 8.53 1.20
C HIS A 9 12.10 7.82 1.94
N PHE A 10 12.04 6.50 1.86
CA PHE A 10 11.15 5.71 2.72
C PHE A 10 11.72 5.68 4.14
N THR A 11 10.94 6.11 5.13
CA THR A 11 11.41 6.23 6.52
C THR A 11 11.39 4.87 7.24
N ALA A 12 10.59 3.91 6.76
CA ALA A 12 10.53 2.55 7.30
C ALA A 12 11.10 1.52 6.32
N SER A 13 11.92 0.59 6.82
CA SER A 13 12.65 -0.41 6.03
C SER A 13 11.99 -1.80 5.99
N ASN A 14 10.86 -2.01 6.67
CA ASN A 14 10.31 -3.34 6.91
C ASN A 14 9.36 -3.86 5.82
N PHE A 15 9.59 -3.47 4.57
CA PHE A 15 8.89 -4.05 3.42
C PHE A 15 9.20 -5.55 3.31
N ARG A 16 8.17 -6.36 3.09
CA ARG A 16 8.28 -7.79 2.87
C ARG A 16 8.38 -8.09 1.37
N PRO A 17 9.09 -9.16 0.96
CA PRO A 17 9.15 -9.57 -0.44
C PRO A 17 7.85 -10.19 -0.95
N GLN A 18 6.91 -10.53 -0.06
CA GLN A 18 5.64 -11.15 -0.41
C GLN A 18 4.51 -10.67 0.49
N TYR A 19 3.34 -10.42 -0.10
CA TYR A 19 2.13 -10.03 0.64
C TYR A 19 0.92 -10.87 0.27
N GLN A 20 0.16 -11.24 1.30
CA GLN A 20 -1.15 -11.84 1.13
C GLN A 20 -2.13 -10.79 0.62
N ARG A 21 -2.84 -11.11 -0.46
CA ARG A 21 -3.98 -10.33 -0.94
C ARG A 21 -5.29 -11.02 -0.59
N ASN A 22 -6.21 -10.25 -0.02
CA ASN A 22 -7.56 -10.68 0.35
C ASN A 22 -8.57 -10.09 -0.63
N ASN A 23 -9.50 -10.93 -1.09
CA ASN A 23 -10.66 -10.47 -1.84
C ASN A 23 -11.80 -10.22 -0.83
N LYS A 24 -12.35 -9.01 -0.79
CA LYS A 24 -13.54 -8.67 -0.02
C LYS A 24 -14.81 -8.83 -0.87
N LYS A 25 -15.96 -8.92 -0.20
CA LYS A 25 -17.28 -8.78 -0.82
C LYS A 25 -17.31 -7.45 -1.61
N GLY A 26 -17.88 -7.44 -2.81
CA GLY A 26 -17.86 -6.29 -3.72
C GLY A 26 -16.63 -6.20 -4.64
N GLY A 27 -15.79 -7.23 -4.72
CA GLY A 27 -14.68 -7.30 -5.68
C GLY A 27 -13.43 -6.52 -5.30
N LEU A 28 -13.44 -5.79 -4.18
CA LEU A 28 -12.29 -5.08 -3.64
C LEU A 28 -11.20 -6.05 -3.19
N LYS A 29 -9.96 -5.78 -3.61
CA LYS A 29 -8.80 -6.59 -3.27
C LYS A 29 -7.83 -5.78 -2.44
N ASN A 30 -7.57 -6.22 -1.22
CA ASN A 30 -6.71 -5.49 -0.28
C ASN A 30 -5.47 -6.31 0.09
N LEU A 31 -4.34 -5.63 0.23
CA LEU A 31 -3.15 -6.21 0.85
C LEU A 31 -3.35 -6.31 2.37
N ARG A 32 -2.99 -7.46 2.94
CA ARG A 32 -3.32 -7.76 4.34
C ARG A 32 -2.39 -7.09 5.34
N CYS A 33 -1.08 -7.14 5.14
CA CYS A 33 -0.09 -6.66 6.12
C CYS A 33 0.94 -5.74 5.47
N PHE A 34 0.50 -4.86 4.57
CA PHE A 34 1.39 -3.92 3.90
C PHE A 34 1.48 -2.60 4.68
N PRO A 35 2.69 -1.98 4.78
CA PRO A 35 4.00 -2.60 4.50
C PRO A 35 4.37 -3.64 5.58
N ASN A 36 3.72 -3.55 6.74
CA ASN A 36 3.85 -4.44 7.87
C ASN A 36 2.49 -4.54 8.62
N CYS A 37 2.46 -5.30 9.72
CA CYS A 37 1.32 -5.28 10.64
C CYS A 37 1.32 -3.96 11.42
N CYS A 38 0.15 -3.33 11.55
CA CYS A 38 0.03 -2.03 12.21
C CYS A 38 0.50 -2.10 13.67
N ASN A 39 1.47 -1.28 14.05
CA ASN A 39 2.11 -1.29 15.37
C ASN A 39 2.64 -2.69 15.77
N GLY A 40 3.04 -3.52 14.80
CA GLY A 40 3.46 -4.90 15.04
C GLY A 40 2.33 -5.89 15.37
N VAL A 41 1.10 -5.41 15.58
CA VAL A 41 -0.04 -6.26 15.95
C VAL A 41 -0.80 -6.70 14.70
N HIS A 42 -0.90 -8.01 14.54
CA HIS A 42 -1.57 -8.60 13.41
C HIS A 42 -3.09 -8.64 13.61
N ALA A 43 -3.85 -8.06 12.68
CA ALA A 43 -5.31 -8.19 12.68
C ALA A 43 -5.72 -9.65 12.43
N SER A 44 -6.53 -10.22 13.33
CA SER A 44 -7.02 -11.60 13.23
C SER A 44 -7.85 -11.83 11.96
N SER A 45 -8.62 -10.83 11.55
CA SER A 45 -9.43 -10.82 10.31
C SER A 45 -9.11 -9.61 9.44
N GLY A 46 -9.52 -9.63 8.17
CA GLY A 46 -9.40 -8.45 7.28
C GLY A 46 -7.96 -8.09 6.89
N PHE A 47 -7.55 -6.86 7.17
CA PHE A 47 -6.23 -6.26 6.85
C PHE A 47 -5.73 -5.42 8.03
N CYS A 48 -4.41 -5.19 8.08
CA CYS A 48 -3.74 -4.38 9.10
C CYS A 48 -3.66 -2.90 8.70
N GLY A 49 -3.47 -2.59 7.41
CA GLY A 49 -3.48 -1.22 6.89
C GLY A 49 -2.39 -0.30 7.48
N GLY A 50 -1.16 -0.78 7.66
CA GLY A 50 -0.08 0.09 8.15
C GLY A 50 0.19 1.26 7.19
N SER A 51 0.49 2.45 7.72
CA SER A 51 0.89 3.59 6.88
C SER A 51 2.29 3.39 6.33
N VAL A 52 2.59 4.07 5.22
CA VAL A 52 3.95 4.22 4.70
C VAL A 52 4.38 5.66 4.92
N VAL A 53 5.50 5.86 5.60
CA VAL A 53 6.06 7.18 5.85
C VAL A 53 7.20 7.44 4.88
N VAL A 54 7.20 8.63 4.27
CA VAL A 54 8.25 9.09 3.37
C VAL A 54 8.73 10.49 3.76
N GLY A 55 10.02 10.74 3.59
CA GLY A 55 10.67 12.02 3.86
C GLY A 55 11.13 12.71 2.57
N VAL A 56 11.01 14.03 2.56
CA VAL A 56 11.57 14.94 1.56
C VAL A 56 12.46 15.95 2.28
N ARG A 57 13.70 16.11 1.81
CA ARG A 57 14.69 17.02 2.42
C ARG A 57 14.38 18.49 2.16
N ALA A 58 14.77 19.38 3.08
CA ALA A 58 14.59 20.84 2.98
C ALA A 58 15.08 21.43 1.65
N GLU A 59 16.26 20.99 1.19
CA GLU A 59 16.91 21.46 -0.04
C GLU A 59 16.07 21.27 -1.31
N HIS A 60 15.09 20.37 -1.25
CA HIS A 60 14.20 20.03 -2.35
C HIS A 60 12.85 20.75 -2.30
N VAL A 61 12.55 21.51 -1.24
CA VAL A 61 11.24 22.16 -1.10
C VAL A 61 11.27 23.56 -1.70
N ARG A 62 10.55 23.76 -2.81
CA ARG A 62 10.30 25.08 -3.39
C ARG A 62 8.96 25.62 -2.87
N GLY A 63 8.98 26.54 -1.90
CA GLY A 63 7.80 27.31 -1.47
C GLY A 63 6.66 26.53 -0.78
N ARG A 64 5.81 27.25 -0.01
CA ARG A 64 4.65 26.68 0.70
C ARG A 64 3.60 26.15 -0.27
N ASN A 65 3.07 24.96 0.02
CA ASN A 65 1.92 24.33 -0.66
C ASN A 65 2.12 24.03 -2.15
N GLN A 66 3.36 23.90 -2.61
CA GLN A 66 3.65 23.55 -4.00
C GLN A 66 3.97 22.07 -4.19
N LEU A 67 4.15 21.31 -3.10
CA LEU A 67 4.53 19.91 -3.14
C LEU A 67 3.38 19.00 -2.69
N ALA A 68 3.05 18.00 -3.52
CA ALA A 68 2.09 16.95 -3.20
C ALA A 68 2.72 15.57 -3.38
N ILE A 69 2.39 14.66 -2.45
CA ILE A 69 2.84 13.26 -2.50
C ILE A 69 1.65 12.36 -2.80
N PHE A 70 1.83 11.46 -3.76
CA PHE A 70 0.87 10.41 -4.07
C PHE A 70 1.56 9.06 -4.12
N ALA A 71 0.82 7.97 -3.92
CA ALA A 71 1.35 6.63 -4.05
C ALA A 71 0.41 5.69 -4.78
N GLU A 72 0.96 4.73 -5.50
CA GLU A 72 0.21 3.78 -6.31
C GLU A 72 0.82 2.39 -6.22
N PHE A 73 -0.02 1.36 -6.12
CA PHE A 73 0.44 0.01 -6.42
C PHE A 73 0.43 -0.26 -7.91
N CYS A 74 1.59 -0.62 -8.47
CA CYS A 74 1.70 -0.99 -9.87
C CYS A 74 2.61 -2.21 -10.06
N SER A 75 2.51 -2.81 -11.24
CA SER A 75 3.44 -3.88 -11.64
C SER A 75 4.84 -3.29 -11.81
N PHE A 76 5.86 -4.10 -11.57
CA PHE A 76 7.26 -3.75 -11.74
C PHE A 76 7.87 -4.70 -12.76
N VAL A 77 8.25 -4.16 -13.92
CA VAL A 77 8.68 -4.93 -15.09
C VAL A 77 9.99 -4.32 -15.59
N ASP A 78 11.00 -5.15 -15.77
CA ASP A 78 12.33 -4.74 -16.28
C ASP A 78 12.95 -3.55 -15.54
N GLY A 79 12.76 -3.49 -14.22
CA GLY A 79 13.29 -2.41 -13.38
C GLY A 79 12.44 -1.13 -13.39
N VAL A 80 11.28 -1.12 -14.04
CA VAL A 80 10.45 0.07 -14.24
C VAL A 80 9.04 -0.12 -13.64
N PRO A 81 8.58 0.81 -12.77
CA PRO A 81 7.19 0.84 -12.31
C PRO A 81 6.21 1.14 -13.45
N GLN A 82 5.18 0.31 -13.59
CA GLN A 82 4.14 0.44 -14.62
C GLN A 82 2.92 1.20 -14.07
N GLY A 83 3.18 2.35 -13.44
CA GLY A 83 2.16 3.20 -12.81
C GLY A 83 1.61 4.28 -13.74
N HIS A 84 0.77 5.15 -13.20
CA HIS A 84 0.09 6.20 -13.99
C HIS A 84 0.91 7.47 -14.21
N ALA A 85 2.08 7.62 -13.57
CA ALA A 85 2.95 8.78 -13.74
C ALA A 85 4.41 8.35 -13.90
N ALA A 86 5.12 9.07 -14.76
CA ALA A 86 6.55 9.00 -14.95
C ALA A 86 7.21 10.35 -14.61
N MET A 87 8.53 10.32 -14.44
CA MET A 87 9.32 11.53 -14.23
C MET A 87 9.08 12.53 -15.37
N HIS A 88 8.90 13.81 -15.03
CA HIS A 88 8.63 14.92 -15.93
C HIS A 88 7.24 14.97 -16.59
N ASP A 89 6.34 14.03 -16.26
CA ASP A 89 4.96 14.16 -16.71
C ASP A 89 4.28 15.41 -16.12
N VAL A 90 3.29 15.92 -16.85
CA VAL A 90 2.53 17.12 -16.48
C VAL A 90 1.05 16.78 -16.37
N PHE A 91 0.45 17.17 -15.26
CA PHE A 91 -0.92 16.83 -14.88
C PHE A 91 -1.75 18.09 -14.60
N THR A 92 -3.02 18.06 -14.99
CA THR A 92 -4.00 19.05 -14.51
C THR A 92 -4.53 18.64 -13.15
N MET A 93 -5.10 19.60 -12.41
CA MET A 93 -5.74 19.33 -11.11
C MET A 93 -6.87 18.29 -11.23
N GLU A 94 -7.66 18.35 -12.30
CA GLU A 94 -8.76 17.40 -12.54
C GLU A 94 -8.22 15.97 -12.72
N ARG A 95 -7.07 15.82 -13.38
CA ARG A 95 -6.43 14.50 -13.54
C ARG A 95 -5.89 13.99 -12.22
N ILE A 96 -5.23 14.83 -11.42
CA ILE A 96 -4.78 14.47 -10.06
C ILE A 96 -5.98 14.00 -9.22
N GLN A 97 -7.08 14.75 -9.22
CA GLN A 97 -8.30 14.42 -8.47
C GLN A 97 -8.93 13.11 -8.94
N ALA A 98 -9.04 12.88 -10.25
CA ALA A 98 -9.59 11.65 -10.81
C ALA A 98 -8.78 10.41 -10.40
N LEU A 99 -7.49 10.55 -10.14
CA LEU A 99 -6.62 9.44 -9.74
C LEU A 99 -6.53 9.24 -8.22
N SER A 100 -6.79 10.27 -7.41
CA SER A 100 -6.55 10.27 -5.96
C SER A 100 -7.82 10.32 -5.09
N ASN A 101 -8.97 10.69 -5.65
CA ASN A 101 -10.19 10.86 -4.87
C ASN A 101 -10.88 9.52 -4.55
N LYS A 102 -10.41 8.90 -3.46
CA LYS A 102 -10.93 7.61 -2.96
C LYS A 102 -12.31 7.67 -2.32
N ASP A 103 -12.81 8.85 -1.98
CA ASP A 103 -14.14 9.01 -1.40
C ASP A 103 -15.22 9.00 -2.49
N ILE A 104 -14.88 9.42 -3.73
CA ILE A 104 -15.75 9.32 -4.91
C ILE A 104 -15.58 7.95 -5.59
N ASP A 105 -14.34 7.52 -5.83
CA ASP A 105 -14.04 6.23 -6.44
C ASP A 105 -13.04 5.44 -5.58
N VAL A 106 -13.55 4.41 -4.90
CA VAL A 106 -12.72 3.50 -4.09
C VAL A 106 -11.62 2.79 -4.91
N HIS A 107 -11.79 2.70 -6.23
CA HIS A 107 -10.82 2.11 -7.15
C HIS A 107 -9.81 3.12 -7.69
N ALA A 108 -9.95 4.41 -7.40
CA ALA A 108 -8.97 5.43 -7.75
C ALA A 108 -7.56 4.96 -7.34
N PRO A 109 -6.57 4.92 -8.25
CA PRO A 109 -5.34 4.19 -8.03
C PRO A 109 -4.44 4.82 -6.97
N TRP A 110 -4.50 6.14 -6.80
CA TRP A 110 -3.57 6.88 -5.96
C TRP A 110 -4.07 7.04 -4.53
N TYR A 111 -3.13 6.92 -3.60
CA TYR A 111 -3.25 7.29 -2.20
C TYR A 111 -2.58 8.64 -2.01
N THR A 112 -3.28 9.60 -1.41
CA THR A 112 -2.69 10.87 -1.03
C THR A 112 -1.79 10.68 0.19
N GLY A 113 -0.63 11.36 0.19
CA GLY A 113 0.23 11.51 1.35
C GLY A 113 -0.17 12.73 2.17
N ASP A 114 -0.51 12.53 3.43
CA ASP A 114 -0.79 13.61 4.38
C ASP A 114 0.51 14.12 5.00
N VAL A 115 0.65 15.43 5.15
CA VAL A 115 1.80 16.00 5.89
C VAL A 115 1.65 15.64 7.37
N LEU A 116 2.60 14.87 7.91
CA LEU A 116 2.66 14.58 9.34
C LEU A 116 3.41 15.66 10.11
N GLN A 117 4.58 16.02 9.60
CA GLN A 117 5.50 16.95 10.25
C GLN A 117 6.38 17.60 9.18
N GLY A 118 6.94 18.75 9.52
CA GLY A 118 8.03 19.35 8.76
C GLY A 118 7.79 20.81 8.44
N SER A 119 8.82 21.42 7.87
CA SER A 119 8.85 22.80 7.45
C SER A 119 9.72 22.95 6.21
N HIS A 120 9.71 24.13 5.60
CA HIS A 120 10.60 24.41 4.46
C HIS A 120 12.08 24.32 4.83
N ASP A 121 12.42 24.61 6.09
CA ASP A 121 13.80 24.68 6.56
C ASP A 121 14.34 23.29 6.95
N GLU A 122 13.46 22.36 7.31
CA GLU A 122 13.81 21.01 7.79
C GLU A 122 13.46 19.89 6.80
N GLY A 123 12.55 20.17 5.86
CA GLY A 123 11.94 19.16 5.00
C GLY A 123 10.60 18.68 5.55
N TYR A 124 9.97 17.75 4.83
CA TYR A 124 8.63 17.25 5.12
C TYR A 124 8.61 15.75 5.29
N ILE A 125 7.79 15.30 6.24
CA ILE A 125 7.43 13.90 6.44
C ILE A 125 5.97 13.74 6.04
N TYR A 126 5.73 12.83 5.10
CA TYR A 126 4.40 12.49 4.63
C TYR A 126 4.03 11.08 5.08
N SER A 127 2.78 10.89 5.49
CA SER A 127 2.18 9.60 5.76
C SER A 127 1.17 9.25 4.68
N ILE A 128 1.37 8.10 4.07
CA ILE A 128 0.49 7.54 3.06
C ILE A 128 -0.37 6.48 3.75
N ASN A 129 -1.69 6.58 3.56
CA ASN A 129 -2.68 5.79 4.28
C ASN A 129 -2.69 6.04 5.80
N THR A 130 -2.64 7.32 6.19
CA THR A 130 -2.61 7.80 7.59
C THR A 130 -3.74 7.25 8.45
N PHE A 131 -4.95 7.16 7.87
CA PHE A 131 -6.13 6.63 8.55
C PHE A 131 -6.18 5.10 8.59
N LYS A 132 -5.08 4.41 8.24
CA LYS A 132 -4.93 2.96 8.32
C LYS A 132 -6.05 2.19 7.61
N ARG A 133 -6.50 2.72 6.46
CA ARG A 133 -7.50 2.08 5.60
C ARG A 133 -6.90 0.83 4.93
N GLY A 134 -7.74 0.06 4.26
CA GLY A 134 -7.29 -1.09 3.48
C GLY A 134 -6.48 -0.64 2.26
N TRP A 135 -5.32 -1.26 2.05
CA TRP A 135 -4.52 -1.08 0.84
C TRP A 135 -5.15 -1.81 -0.35
N HIS A 136 -6.13 -1.18 -0.99
CA HIS A 136 -6.70 -1.61 -2.26
C HIS A 136 -5.66 -1.66 -3.37
N TYR A 137 -5.61 -2.81 -4.04
CA TYR A 137 -4.86 -3.01 -5.27
C TYR A 137 -5.59 -4.00 -6.19
N GLY A 138 -6.20 -3.47 -7.26
CA GLY A 138 -7.14 -4.19 -8.12
C GLY A 138 -6.53 -5.22 -9.08
N TRP A 139 -5.20 -5.31 -9.19
CA TRP A 139 -4.50 -6.14 -10.17
C TRP A 139 -4.95 -7.61 -10.17
N THR A 140 -4.90 -8.27 -11.32
CA THR A 140 -5.32 -9.66 -11.52
C THR A 140 -4.20 -10.52 -12.08
N SER A 141 -3.75 -11.51 -11.30
CA SER A 141 -2.84 -12.55 -11.79
C SER A 141 -3.58 -13.57 -12.66
N ASN A 142 -2.92 -14.07 -13.70
CA ASN A 142 -3.20 -15.36 -14.33
C ASN A 142 -2.00 -16.32 -14.10
N ARG A 143 -2.00 -17.51 -14.72
CA ARG A 143 -0.90 -18.50 -14.56
C ARG A 143 0.46 -17.90 -14.92
N HIS A 144 0.52 -17.12 -16.00
CA HIS A 144 1.74 -16.55 -16.55
C HIS A 144 2.21 -15.28 -15.82
N THR A 145 1.29 -14.54 -15.19
CA THR A 145 1.61 -13.30 -14.46
C THR A 145 1.68 -13.49 -12.95
N SER A 146 1.55 -14.72 -12.44
CA SER A 146 1.56 -14.99 -11.00
C SER A 146 2.88 -14.67 -10.29
N VAL A 147 3.98 -14.58 -11.05
CA VAL A 147 5.32 -14.24 -10.55
C VAL A 147 5.68 -12.77 -10.74
N THR A 148 4.76 -11.96 -11.31
CA THR A 148 4.96 -10.53 -11.51
C THR A 148 5.32 -9.86 -10.19
N GLN A 149 6.38 -9.04 -10.24
CA GLN A 149 6.74 -8.18 -9.12
C GLN A 149 5.91 -6.91 -9.15
N HIS A 150 5.75 -6.31 -7.99
CA HIS A 150 4.95 -5.12 -7.75
C HIS A 150 5.71 -4.19 -6.82
N VAL A 151 5.38 -2.91 -6.87
CA VAL A 151 5.91 -1.89 -5.97
C VAL A 151 4.77 -1.00 -5.49
N LEU A 152 4.96 -0.36 -4.33
CA LEU A 152 4.28 0.90 -4.05
C LEU A 152 5.16 2.00 -4.66
N CYS A 153 4.71 2.59 -5.74
CA CYS A 153 5.39 3.70 -6.40
C CYS A 153 4.92 5.02 -5.77
N VAL A 154 5.85 5.81 -5.25
CA VAL A 154 5.57 7.13 -4.66
C VAL A 154 5.98 8.21 -5.66
N TYR A 155 5.09 9.16 -5.89
CA TYR A 155 5.28 10.29 -6.79
C TYR A 155 5.34 11.58 -5.99
N ALA A 156 6.29 12.45 -6.31
CA ALA A 156 6.27 13.84 -5.90
C ALA A 156 5.84 14.72 -7.06
N PHE A 157 4.85 15.56 -6.82
CA PHE A 157 4.37 16.55 -7.76
C PHE A 157 4.61 17.97 -7.26
N GLU A 158 5.15 18.81 -8.13
CA GLU A 158 5.35 20.24 -7.89
C GLU A 158 4.35 21.06 -8.70
N LEU A 159 3.65 21.99 -8.05
CA LEU A 159 2.73 22.91 -8.69
C LEU A 159 3.50 24.08 -9.30
N ASP A 160 3.37 24.28 -10.61
CA ASP A 160 3.78 25.51 -11.26
C ASP A 160 2.71 26.60 -11.03
N PRO A 161 2.98 27.65 -10.24
CA PRO A 161 1.99 28.68 -9.94
C PRO A 161 1.64 29.57 -11.15
N ALA A 162 2.48 29.60 -12.19
CA ALA A 162 2.22 30.40 -13.39
C ALA A 162 1.20 29.72 -14.30
N THR A 163 1.24 28.39 -14.40
CA THR A 163 0.38 27.60 -15.29
C THR A 163 -0.75 26.88 -14.57
N GLY A 164 -0.63 26.66 -13.24
CA GLY A 164 -1.56 25.85 -12.47
C GLY A 164 -1.42 24.33 -12.73
N LEU A 165 -0.34 23.92 -13.42
CA LEU A 165 -0.08 22.52 -13.74
C LEU A 165 0.83 21.85 -12.70
N TRP A 166 0.66 20.55 -12.53
CA TRP A 166 1.45 19.74 -11.62
C TRP A 166 2.49 18.94 -12.39
N HIS A 167 3.76 19.11 -12.04
CA HIS A 167 4.89 18.42 -12.65
C HIS A 167 5.33 17.26 -11.76
N CYS A 168 5.41 16.06 -12.31
CA CYS A 168 6.01 14.92 -11.62
C CYS A 168 7.53 15.10 -11.56
N ILE A 169 8.05 15.39 -10.37
CA ILE A 169 9.47 15.71 -10.15
C ILE A 169 10.24 14.58 -9.48
N CYS A 170 9.57 13.50 -9.08
CA CYS A 170 10.21 12.30 -8.56
C CYS A 170 9.30 11.08 -8.66
N VAL A 171 9.92 9.93 -8.96
CA VAL A 171 9.27 8.60 -8.96
C VAL A 171 10.13 7.66 -8.12
N ALA A 172 9.65 7.29 -6.94
CA ALA A 172 10.37 6.48 -5.96
C ALA A 172 9.62 5.18 -5.68
N PRO A 173 10.04 4.04 -6.27
CA PRO A 173 9.44 2.76 -5.96
C PRO A 173 9.91 2.21 -4.62
N SER A 174 9.01 1.56 -3.88
CA SER A 174 9.38 0.68 -2.77
C SER A 174 10.22 -0.50 -3.25
N PRO A 175 10.84 -1.28 -2.34
CA PRO A 175 11.37 -2.59 -2.70
C PRO A 175 10.33 -3.47 -3.42
N PRO A 176 10.70 -4.17 -4.50
CA PRO A 176 9.77 -5.04 -5.23
C PRO A 176 9.27 -6.21 -4.38
N PHE A 177 7.99 -6.55 -4.54
CA PHE A 177 7.35 -7.66 -3.83
C PHE A 177 6.42 -8.46 -4.75
N GLN A 178 6.09 -9.68 -4.35
CA GLN A 178 5.11 -10.53 -5.04
C GLN A 178 3.80 -10.63 -4.24
N LEU A 179 2.73 -10.94 -4.96
CA LEU A 179 1.42 -11.17 -4.38
C LEU A 179 1.09 -12.66 -4.33
N TYR A 180 0.46 -13.09 -3.25
CA TYR A 180 -0.10 -14.43 -3.14
C TYR A 180 -1.50 -14.44 -2.55
N CYS A 181 -2.22 -15.54 -2.81
CA CYS A 181 -3.53 -15.85 -2.24
C CYS A 181 -3.43 -17.16 -1.46
N ARG A 182 -4.05 -17.24 -0.27
CA ARG A 182 -4.03 -18.43 0.60
C ARG A 182 -4.46 -19.71 -0.14
N ARG A 183 -5.49 -19.61 -0.99
CA ARG A 183 -5.99 -20.76 -1.77
C ARG A 183 -4.92 -21.45 -2.62
N ARG A 184 -3.94 -20.69 -3.14
CA ARG A 184 -2.83 -21.22 -3.95
C ARG A 184 -1.53 -21.44 -3.15
N ALA A 185 -1.48 -21.01 -1.90
CA ALA A 185 -0.31 -21.24 -1.04
C ALA A 185 -0.25 -22.69 -0.54
N LYS A 186 -1.42 -23.32 -0.30
CA LYS A 186 -1.54 -24.73 0.08
C LYS A 186 -1.06 -25.70 -1.02
N SER A 187 -1.05 -25.27 -2.29
CA SER A 187 -0.62 -26.11 -3.43
C SER A 187 0.88 -25.99 -3.76
N ARG A 188 1.64 -25.20 -2.99
CA ARG A 188 3.12 -25.09 -3.13
C ARG A 188 3.79 -25.78 -1.95
N THR A 189 3.59 -27.09 -1.83
CA THR A 189 4.45 -27.92 -0.97
C THR A 189 5.86 -27.93 -1.59
N PRO A 190 6.94 -27.69 -0.83
CA PRO A 190 8.29 -27.85 -1.33
C PRO A 190 8.48 -29.32 -1.73
N LEU A 191 8.83 -29.58 -2.99
CA LEU A 191 9.33 -30.89 -3.40
C LEU A 191 10.63 -31.15 -2.64
N ALA A 192 10.53 -31.89 -1.54
CA ALA A 192 11.68 -32.52 -0.92
C ALA A 192 12.26 -33.51 -1.94
N SER A 193 13.52 -33.28 -2.28
CA SER A 193 14.33 -34.15 -3.13
C SER A 193 14.58 -35.48 -2.43
N THR A 194 13.99 -36.56 -2.93
CA THR A 194 14.46 -37.93 -2.69
C THR A 194 14.41 -38.71 -3.99
N SER A 195 15.59 -39.20 -4.37
CA SER A 195 15.88 -40.09 -5.50
C SER A 195 15.49 -41.55 -5.23
N SER A 196 15.30 -42.32 -6.31
CA SER A 196 15.07 -43.79 -6.45
C SER A 196 13.69 -44.31 -6.01
N THR A 197 12.94 -45.18 -6.71
CA THR A 197 13.13 -46.06 -7.89
C THR A 197 11.75 -46.33 -8.54
N ALA A 198 11.75 -46.83 -9.78
CA ALA A 198 10.59 -47.18 -10.61
C ALA A 198 9.69 -48.30 -10.04
N ASP A 199 8.38 -48.25 -10.30
CA ASP A 199 7.67 -49.12 -11.28
C ASP A 199 6.13 -48.92 -11.21
N GLU A 200 5.57 -48.68 -12.40
CA GLU A 200 4.31 -49.14 -13.02
C GLU A 200 2.96 -49.26 -12.26
N ASP A 201 1.97 -48.61 -12.90
CA ASP A 201 0.58 -49.04 -13.21
C ASP A 201 -0.65 -48.74 -12.33
N GLU A 202 -1.66 -48.28 -13.08
CA GLU A 202 -3.12 -48.39 -12.92
C GLU A 202 -3.89 -47.52 -11.89
N ASP A 203 -4.71 -46.63 -12.47
CA ASP A 203 -6.17 -46.50 -12.28
C ASP A 203 -6.70 -45.07 -12.10
N ASP A 204 -7.62 -44.78 -13.01
CA ASP A 204 -8.46 -43.61 -13.18
C ASP A 204 -9.65 -43.72 -12.21
N ASP A 205 -9.78 -42.82 -11.23
CA ASP A 205 -11.09 -42.52 -10.64
C ASP A 205 -11.09 -41.09 -10.05
N PRO A 206 -12.08 -40.23 -10.39
CA PRO A 206 -12.12 -38.86 -9.93
C PRO A 206 -12.66 -38.85 -8.49
N VAL A 207 -11.78 -38.51 -7.54
CA VAL A 207 -12.20 -38.22 -6.17
C VAL A 207 -13.13 -37.02 -6.19
N LYS A 208 -14.37 -37.30 -5.79
CA LYS A 208 -15.48 -36.37 -5.60
C LYS A 208 -15.05 -35.23 -4.67
N ASP A 209 -15.32 -34.00 -5.13
CA ASP A 209 -15.29 -32.81 -4.29
C ASP A 209 -16.25 -33.00 -3.09
N GLU A 210 -15.68 -33.26 -1.92
CA GLU A 210 -16.38 -33.10 -0.65
C GLU A 210 -16.54 -31.59 -0.42
N TYR A 211 -17.78 -31.12 -0.51
CA TYR A 211 -18.16 -29.77 -0.13
C TYR A 211 -18.04 -29.65 1.40
N ASP A 212 -16.88 -29.22 1.89
CA ASP A 212 -16.76 -28.65 3.23
C ASP A 212 -17.57 -27.35 3.27
N TYR A 213 -18.79 -27.44 3.78
CA TYR A 213 -19.52 -26.30 4.32
C TYR A 213 -18.73 -25.81 5.54
N ASP A 214 -17.99 -24.71 5.39
CA ASP A 214 -17.55 -23.94 6.55
C ASP A 214 -18.82 -23.37 7.22
N ASP A 215 -19.19 -24.03 8.31
CA ASP A 215 -20.19 -23.69 9.32
C ASP A 215 -19.88 -22.30 9.91
N ASP A 216 -20.34 -21.24 9.25
CA ASP A 216 -20.47 -19.92 9.83
C ASP A 216 -21.62 -19.97 10.84
N GLY A 217 -21.29 -20.29 12.09
CA GLY A 217 -22.23 -20.35 13.19
C GLY A 217 -23.14 -19.11 13.25
N ASP A 218 -24.43 -19.36 13.05
CA ASP A 218 -25.54 -18.50 13.44
C ASP A 218 -25.55 -18.33 14.97
N ASP A 219 -25.63 -17.09 15.44
CA ASP A 219 -26.26 -16.76 16.73
C ASP A 219 -26.73 -15.30 16.74
N PRO A 220 -27.73 -14.93 17.56
CA PRO A 220 -29.02 -14.48 17.07
C PRO A 220 -29.22 -12.97 17.13
N MET A 221 -30.24 -12.52 16.40
CA MET A 221 -30.85 -11.19 16.44
C MET A 221 -31.14 -10.69 17.86
N ASP A 222 -30.52 -9.58 18.24
CA ASP A 222 -31.07 -8.66 19.23
C ASP A 222 -31.40 -7.32 18.55
N HIS A 223 -32.70 -7.08 18.39
CA HIS A 223 -33.28 -5.80 18.03
C HIS A 223 -33.39 -4.94 19.29
N LEU A 224 -32.71 -3.79 19.32
CA LEU A 224 -33.17 -2.62 20.07
C LEU A 224 -32.93 -1.34 19.24
N GLY A 225 -33.94 -0.48 19.28
CA GLY A 225 -34.15 0.63 18.35
C GLY A 225 -33.34 1.89 18.64
N ASN A 226 -33.15 2.62 17.54
CA ASN A 226 -33.46 4.03 17.32
C ASN A 226 -32.69 5.17 18.05
N GLU A 227 -32.35 6.17 17.21
CA GLU A 227 -32.18 7.62 17.46
C GLU A 227 -30.79 8.23 17.76
N ASN A 228 -30.50 9.24 16.91
CA ASN A 228 -29.75 10.48 17.13
C ASN A 228 -28.24 10.51 16.84
N GLY A 229 -27.89 11.48 15.98
CA GLY A 229 -26.53 11.78 15.57
C GLY A 229 -25.66 12.27 16.72
N SER A 230 -24.39 11.86 16.69
CA SER A 230 -23.30 12.62 17.28
C SER A 230 -22.00 12.29 16.54
N GLU A 231 -21.31 13.36 16.20
CA GLU A 231 -19.94 13.46 15.74
C GLU A 231 -19.01 12.73 16.73
N PHE A 232 -18.45 11.59 16.32
CA PHE A 232 -17.53 10.82 17.17
C PHE A 232 -16.09 11.32 16.98
N LEU A 233 -15.79 12.47 17.58
CA LEU A 233 -14.40 12.90 17.79
C LEU A 233 -13.81 12.04 18.92
N LEU A 234 -12.71 11.33 18.63
CA LEU A 234 -11.92 10.69 19.68
C LEU A 234 -11.28 11.77 20.58
N PRO A 235 -11.25 11.56 21.91
CA PRO A 235 -10.68 12.52 22.84
C PRO A 235 -9.17 12.71 22.62
N PRO A 236 -8.61 13.89 22.95
CA PRO A 236 -7.21 14.27 22.70
C PRO A 236 -6.15 13.35 23.33
N SER A 237 -6.54 12.44 24.22
CA SER A 237 -5.64 11.53 24.92
C SER A 237 -5.20 10.30 24.11
N CYS A 238 -5.73 10.10 22.89
CA CYS A 238 -5.36 8.97 22.02
C CYS A 238 -4.22 9.27 21.03
N VAL A 239 -3.59 10.44 21.12
CA VAL A 239 -2.34 10.75 20.40
C VAL A 239 -1.20 10.03 21.11
N MET A 240 -0.85 8.84 20.64
CA MET A 240 0.34 8.13 21.10
C MET A 240 1.55 8.65 20.31
N GLU A 241 2.50 9.26 21.03
CA GLU A 241 3.84 9.59 20.51
C GLU A 241 4.52 8.31 20.02
N ILE A 242 5.01 8.32 18.77
CA ILE A 242 5.70 7.18 18.16
C ILE A 242 7.18 7.24 18.61
N PRO A 243 7.68 6.29 19.42
CA PRO A 243 9.03 6.36 20.01
C PRO A 243 10.18 6.21 19.01
N GLU A 244 9.89 5.87 17.74
CA GLU A 244 10.90 5.71 16.67
C GLU A 244 11.24 7.04 15.96
N LEU A 245 10.71 8.18 16.42
CA LEU A 245 11.00 9.52 15.89
C LEU A 245 12.14 10.26 16.61
N ALA A 246 12.66 9.72 17.72
CA ALA A 246 13.73 10.38 18.48
C ALA A 246 15.11 10.27 17.80
N ASP A 247 15.36 9.18 17.06
CA ASP A 247 16.69 8.89 16.51
C ASP A 247 17.05 9.71 15.26
N PHE A 248 16.15 10.56 14.76
CA PHE A 248 16.47 11.45 13.63
C PHE A 248 17.05 12.80 14.07
N CYS A 249 16.93 13.18 15.34
CA CYS A 249 17.39 14.48 15.85
C CYS A 249 18.76 14.46 16.53
N ASP A 250 19.35 13.29 16.80
CA ASP A 250 20.56 13.14 17.62
C ASP A 250 21.82 12.70 16.87
N THR A 251 22.00 13.12 15.61
CA THR A 251 23.32 13.10 14.96
C THR A 251 23.75 14.50 14.58
N ASN A 252 24.12 15.28 15.58
CA ASN A 252 25.00 16.44 15.47
C ASN A 252 25.71 16.66 16.81
N GLU A 253 26.73 15.85 17.07
CA GLU A 253 27.95 16.26 17.77
C GLU A 253 29.17 15.97 16.90
#